data_AF-A0A370FET6-F1
#
_entry.id   AF-A0A370FET6-F1
#
_cell.length_a   1.000
_cell.length_b   1.000
_cell.length_c   1.000
_cell.angle_alpha   90.00
_cell.angle_beta   90.00
_cell.angle_gamma   90.00
#
_symmetry.space_group_name_H-M   'P 1'
#
loop_
_entity.id
_entity.type
_entity.pdbx_description
1 polymer ?
#
loop_
_entity_poly.entity_id
_entity_poly.type
_entity_poly.pdbx_seq_one_letter_code
_entity_poly.pdbx_strand_id
1 'polypeptide(L)'
;MTVPSIAEGAGAGPAEVRPASAERAADIFTCREVIRIISGIERRAPGERLDEYYWAELLGGCTESEVLEATWEHYRRHARPIWPADILARVAARRAEGAEIVR
;
A
#
# COMPACT_ATOMS: atom_id res chain seq x y z
N MET A 1 58.34 20.30 10.41
CA MET A 1 57.13 20.63 11.19
C MET A 1 55.97 19.90 10.53
N THR A 2 55.26 19.14 11.34
CA THR A 2 54.31 18.09 10.96
C THR A 2 52.91 18.68 10.69
N VAL A 3 52.24 18.15 9.67
CA VAL A 3 50.84 18.44 9.28
C VAL A 3 49.88 17.80 10.28
N PRO A 4 48.74 18.42 10.63
CA PRO A 4 47.60 17.67 11.14
C PRO A 4 46.72 17.20 9.98
N SER A 5 46.69 15.88 9.83
CA SER A 5 45.75 15.08 9.05
C SER A 5 44.37 15.12 9.69
N ILE A 6 43.36 15.57 8.96
CA ILE A 6 41.94 15.33 9.30
C ILE A 6 41.55 13.96 8.73
N ALA A 7 41.62 12.95 9.59
CA ALA A 7 40.92 11.69 9.42
C ALA A 7 39.69 11.74 10.33
N GLU A 8 38.51 11.52 9.74
CA GLU A 8 37.34 10.86 10.34
C GLU A 8 36.23 10.90 9.26
N GLY A 9 35.79 9.82 8.64
CA GLY A 9 35.66 8.48 9.21
C GLY A 9 34.39 8.32 10.04
N ALA A 10 33.33 9.10 9.78
CA ALA A 10 31.98 8.76 10.19
C ALA A 10 31.26 8.24 8.93
N GLY A 11 31.40 6.96 8.62
CA GLY A 11 30.72 5.94 9.40
C GLY A 11 29.28 5.97 8.92
N ALA A 12 28.99 5.13 7.94
CA ALA A 12 27.65 4.82 7.50
C ALA A 12 26.81 4.54 8.76
N GLY A 13 26.03 5.54 9.19
CA GLY A 13 24.85 5.25 9.98
C GLY A 13 24.07 4.23 9.15
N PRO A 14 23.53 3.15 9.76
CA PRO A 14 22.72 2.24 8.99
C PRO A 14 21.66 3.13 8.35
N ALA A 15 21.71 3.24 7.01
CA ALA A 15 20.52 3.50 6.25
C ALA A 15 19.53 2.55 6.89
N GLU A 16 18.52 3.07 7.58
CA GLU A 16 17.42 2.26 8.03
C GLU A 16 16.99 1.54 6.76
N VAL A 17 17.44 0.29 6.66
CA VAL A 17 16.94 -0.66 5.70
C VAL A 17 15.52 -0.80 6.21
N ARG A 18 14.63 0.08 5.75
CA ARG A 18 13.21 -0.08 5.92
C ARG A 18 12.99 -1.53 5.51
N PRO A 19 12.62 -2.42 6.44
CA PRO A 19 12.41 -3.80 6.06
C PRO A 19 11.41 -3.73 4.91
N ALA A 20 11.77 -4.31 3.76
CA ALA A 20 10.96 -4.33 2.55
C ALA A 20 9.52 -4.61 2.97
N SER A 21 8.60 -3.63 2.82
CA SER A 21 7.23 -3.58 3.39
C SER A 21 6.62 -4.94 3.69
N ALA A 22 7.09 -5.58 4.77
CA ALA A 22 6.90 -7.01 4.97
C ALA A 22 5.51 -7.18 5.55
N GLU A 23 4.59 -7.60 4.67
CA GLU A 23 3.35 -8.33 4.95
C GLU A 23 2.54 -7.86 6.16
N ARG A 24 2.47 -6.54 6.41
CA ARG A 24 1.50 -6.03 7.38
C ARG A 24 0.11 -6.27 6.83
N ALA A 25 -0.75 -6.90 7.62
CA ALA A 25 -2.16 -7.01 7.29
C ALA A 25 -2.75 -5.61 7.09
N ALA A 26 -3.62 -5.46 6.10
CA ALA A 26 -4.38 -4.24 5.91
C ALA A 26 -5.26 -4.01 7.15
N ASP A 27 -5.21 -2.80 7.67
CA ASP A 27 -5.93 -2.38 8.87
C ASP A 27 -6.82 -1.15 8.59
N ILE A 28 -7.40 -0.59 9.66
CA ILE A 28 -8.24 0.60 9.58
C ILE A 28 -7.45 1.80 9.03
N PHE A 29 -6.17 1.94 9.35
CA PHE A 29 -5.34 3.02 8.82
C PHE A 29 -5.14 2.87 7.32
N THR A 30 -4.85 1.65 6.85
CA THR A 30 -4.78 1.33 5.43
C THR A 30 -6.07 1.69 4.70
N CYS A 31 -7.22 1.31 5.26
CA CYS A 31 -8.53 1.60 4.67
C CYS A 31 -8.85 3.11 4.65
N ARG A 32 -8.42 3.86 5.67
CA ARG A 32 -8.51 5.34 5.66
C ARG A 32 -7.69 5.96 4.54
N GLU A 33 -6.49 5.44 4.28
CA GLU A 33 -5.66 5.91 3.17
C GLU A 33 -6.33 5.64 1.82
N VAL A 34 -6.86 4.43 1.61
CA VAL A 34 -7.63 4.08 0.41
C VAL A 34 -8.82 5.02 0.23
N ILE A 35 -9.61 5.25 1.28
CA ILE A 35 -10.76 6.16 1.25
C ILE A 35 -10.33 7.59 0.88
N ARG A 36 -9.17 8.05 1.35
CA ARG A 36 -8.63 9.36 0.96
C ARG A 36 -8.29 9.41 -0.53
N ILE A 37 -7.67 8.36 -1.06
CA ILE A 37 -7.36 8.26 -2.50
C ILE A 37 -8.66 8.31 -3.32
N ILE A 38 -9.65 7.49 -2.96
CA ILE A 38 -10.97 7.43 -3.60
C ILE A 38 -11.61 8.82 -3.62
N SER A 39 -11.65 9.49 -2.46
CA SER A 39 -12.28 10.81 -2.32
C SER A 39 -11.59 11.88 -3.17
N GLY A 40 -10.26 11.81 -3.30
CA GLY A 40 -9.49 12.72 -4.15
C GLY A 40 -9.71 12.50 -5.64
N ILE A 41 -9.83 11.24 -6.08
CA ILE A 41 -9.99 10.89 -7.50
C ILE A 41 -11.43 11.08 -7.97
N GLU A 42 -12.39 10.50 -7.24
CA GLU A 42 -13.80 10.47 -7.67
C GLU A 42 -14.54 11.76 -7.35
N ARG A 43 -13.92 12.69 -6.61
CA ARG A 43 -14.52 13.97 -6.19
C ARG A 43 -15.92 13.76 -5.57
N ARG A 44 -16.03 12.78 -4.68
CA ARG A 44 -17.30 12.37 -4.08
C ARG A 44 -17.96 13.53 -3.32
N ALA A 45 -19.30 13.50 -3.31
CA ALA A 45 -20.08 14.51 -2.64
C ALA A 45 -19.82 14.47 -1.12
N PRO A 46 -19.80 15.64 -0.45
CA PRO A 46 -19.73 15.69 1.01
C PRO A 46 -20.88 14.89 1.62
N GLY A 47 -20.57 13.88 2.44
CA GLY A 47 -21.56 13.06 3.15
C GLY A 47 -21.72 11.62 2.63
N GLU A 48 -21.14 11.27 1.49
CA GLU A 48 -21.02 9.87 1.08
C GLU A 48 -19.98 9.18 1.98
N ARG A 49 -20.46 8.44 2.99
CA ARG A 49 -19.58 7.80 3.97
C ARG A 49 -19.10 6.47 3.43
N LEU A 50 -17.82 6.44 3.07
CA LEU A 50 -17.06 5.20 3.05
C LEU A 50 -16.69 4.86 4.50
N ASP A 51 -17.12 3.69 4.96
CA ASP A 51 -16.87 3.23 6.32
C ASP A 51 -15.54 2.47 6.38
N GLU A 52 -14.52 3.05 7.01
CA GLU A 52 -13.20 2.42 7.08
C GLU A 52 -13.19 1.11 7.88
N TYR A 53 -14.13 0.92 8.83
CA TYR A 53 -14.22 -0.30 9.63
C TYR A 53 -14.81 -1.44 8.79
N TYR A 54 -15.87 -1.16 8.03
CA TYR A 54 -16.44 -2.11 7.09
C TYR A 54 -15.42 -2.55 6.03
N TRP A 55 -14.64 -1.60 5.50
CA TRP A 55 -13.59 -1.92 4.53
C TRP A 55 -12.47 -2.77 5.15
N ALA A 56 -12.04 -2.44 6.38
CA ALA A 56 -11.02 -3.21 7.08
C ALA A 56 -11.47 -4.65 7.39
N GLU A 57 -12.75 -4.85 7.73
CA GLU A 57 -13.31 -6.19 7.93
C GLU A 57 -13.24 -7.03 6.65
N LEU A 58 -13.64 -6.45 5.51
CA LEU A 58 -13.62 -7.14 4.23
C LEU A 58 -12.20 -7.42 3.71
N LEU A 59 -11.24 -6.53 3.98
CA LEU A 59 -9.88 -6.58 3.46
C LEU A 59 -8.87 -7.21 4.42
N GLY A 60 -9.30 -7.70 5.59
CA GLY A 60 -8.39 -8.22 6.63
C GLY A 60 -7.53 -9.42 6.22
N GLY A 61 -7.87 -10.11 5.13
CA GLY A 61 -7.05 -11.18 4.54
C GLY A 61 -6.00 -10.71 3.52
N CYS A 62 -5.91 -9.40 3.28
CA CYS A 62 -4.95 -8.77 2.40
C CYS A 62 -3.85 -8.07 3.21
N THR A 63 -2.68 -7.94 2.62
CA THR A 63 -1.62 -7.07 3.13
C THR A 63 -1.87 -5.62 2.73
N GLU A 64 -1.29 -4.68 3.47
CA GLU A 64 -1.29 -3.25 3.15
C GLU A 64 -0.85 -3.00 1.71
N SER A 65 0.25 -3.64 1.30
CA SER A 65 0.80 -3.52 -0.06
C SER A 65 -0.19 -4.01 -1.12
N GLU A 66 -0.80 -5.17 -0.92
CA GLU A 66 -1.81 -5.73 -1.84
C GLU A 66 -2.99 -4.79 -2.03
N VAL A 67 -3.50 -4.21 -0.95
CA VAL A 67 -4.63 -3.28 -0.99
C VAL A 67 -4.26 -2.00 -1.73
N LEU A 68 -3.12 -1.39 -1.41
CA LEU A 68 -2.68 -0.14 -2.04
C LEU A 68 -2.37 -0.34 -3.52
N GLU A 69 -1.64 -1.38 -3.89
CA GLU A 69 -1.30 -1.68 -5.28
C GLU A 69 -2.54 -1.98 -6.13
N ALA A 70 -3.48 -2.77 -5.61
CA ALA A 70 -4.75 -3.02 -6.29
C ALA A 70 -5.55 -1.73 -6.51
N THR A 71 -5.56 -0.84 -5.51
CA THR A 71 -6.22 0.47 -5.61
C THR A 71 -5.60 1.34 -6.70
N TRP A 72 -4.26 1.45 -6.73
CA TRP A 72 -3.55 2.20 -7.76
C TRP A 72 -3.72 1.60 -9.16
N GLU A 73 -3.70 0.28 -9.27
CA GLU A 73 -3.90 -0.40 -10.54
C GLU A 73 -5.31 -0.21 -11.11
N HIS A 74 -6.34 -0.21 -10.25
CA HIS A 74 -7.71 0.07 -10.65
C HIS A 74 -7.80 1.45 -11.32
N TYR A 75 -7.34 2.51 -10.65
CA TYR A 75 -7.47 3.87 -11.19
C TYR A 75 -6.52 4.17 -12.36
N ARG A 76 -5.48 3.37 -12.57
CA ARG A 76 -4.69 3.44 -13.81
C ARG A 76 -5.46 2.95 -15.04
N ARG A 77 -6.46 2.08 -14.86
CA ARG A 77 -7.18 1.41 -15.97
C ARG A 77 -8.64 1.81 -16.09
N HIS A 78 -9.22 2.29 -15.00
CA HIS A 78 -10.66 2.48 -14.89
C HIS A 78 -10.95 3.87 -14.32
N ALA A 79 -11.94 4.53 -14.91
CA ALA A 79 -12.48 5.80 -14.42
C ALA A 79 -13.70 5.61 -13.49
N ARG A 80 -14.16 4.37 -13.30
CA ARG A 80 -15.31 4.06 -12.44
C ARG A 80 -14.91 3.95 -10.97
N PRO A 81 -15.88 4.04 -10.04
CA PRO A 81 -15.59 3.83 -8.64
C PRO A 81 -14.98 2.48 -8.30
N ILE A 82 -14.07 2.46 -7.33
CA ILE A 82 -13.52 1.23 -6.75
C ILE A 82 -14.32 0.81 -5.52
N TRP A 83 -14.50 -0.50 -5.37
CA TRP A 83 -15.13 -1.14 -4.21
C TRP A 83 -14.22 -2.21 -3.60
N PRO A 84 -14.45 -2.65 -2.35
CA PRO A 84 -13.64 -3.70 -1.72
C PRO A 84 -13.56 -4.98 -2.56
N ALA A 85 -14.66 -5.34 -3.24
CA ALA A 85 -14.72 -6.49 -4.13
C ALA A 85 -13.73 -6.39 -5.30
N ASP A 86 -13.50 -5.18 -5.84
CA ASP A 86 -12.54 -4.96 -6.93
C ASP A 86 -11.11 -5.23 -6.45
N ILE A 87 -10.79 -4.78 -5.23
CA ILE A 87 -9.50 -5.01 -4.58
C ILE A 87 -9.30 -6.51 -4.34
N LEU A 88 -10.27 -7.18 -3.72
CA LEU A 88 -10.22 -8.62 -3.45
C LEU A 88 -10.02 -9.44 -4.73
N ALA A 89 -10.78 -9.14 -5.78
CA ALA A 89 -10.66 -9.81 -7.07
C ALA A 89 -9.25 -9.64 -7.66
N ARG A 90 -8.68 -8.43 -7.56
CA ARG A 90 -7.33 -8.17 -8.10
C ARG A 90 -6.24 -8.90 -7.32
N VAL A 91 -6.34 -8.90 -5.99
CA VAL A 91 -5.39 -9.60 -5.11
C VAL A 91 -5.45 -11.11 -5.36
N ALA A 92 -6.65 -11.68 -5.47
CA ALA A 92 -6.81 -13.10 -5.79
C ALA A 92 -6.16 -13.46 -7.14
N ALA A 93 -6.35 -12.64 -8.17
CA ALA A 93 -5.71 -12.84 -9.47
C ALA A 93 -4.18 -12.79 -9.37
N ARG A 94 -3.61 -11.82 -8.64
CA ARG A 94 -2.14 -11.73 -8.42
C ARG A 94 -1.57 -12.93 -7.69
N ARG A 95 -2.25 -13.40 -6.64
CA ARG A 95 -1.84 -14.59 -5.89
C ARG A 95 -1.87 -15.84 -6.77
N ALA A 96 -2.87 -15.96 -7.65
CA ALA A 96 -2.94 -17.05 -8.62
C ALA A 96 -1.81 -16.99 -9.65
N GLU A 97 -1.55 -15.81 -10.25
CA GLU A 97 -0.43 -15.57 -11.18
C GLU A 97 0.92 -15.95 -10.52
N GLY A 98 1.15 -15.54 -9.28
CA GLY A 98 2.37 -15.87 -8.53
C GLY A 98 2.51 -17.36 -8.22
N ALA A 99 1.41 -18.05 -7.94
CA ALA A 99 1.41 -19.49 -7.68
C ALA A 99 1.69 -20.33 -8.94
N GLU A 100 1.36 -19.84 -10.14
CA GLU A 100 1.69 -20.49 -11.40
C GLU A 100 3.18 -20.37 -11.76
N ILE A 101 3.83 -19.25 -11.41
CA ILE A 101 5.25 -19.01 -11.69
C ILE A 101 6.18 -19.89 -10.83
N VAL A 102 5.71 -20.32 -9.65
CA VAL A 102 6.50 -21.11 -8.69
C VAL A 102 6.37 -22.63 -8.91
N ARG A 103 5.47 -23.08 -9.78
CA ARG A 103 5.30 -24.51 -10.14
C ARG A 103 6.17 -24.90 -11.32
#